data_AF-A0A559QTD2-F1
#
_entry.id   AF-A0A559QTD2-F1
#
_cell.length_a   1.000
_cell.length_b   1.000
_cell.length_c   1.000
_cell.angle_alpha   90.00
_cell.angle_beta   90.00
_cell.angle_gamma   90.00
#
_symmetry.space_group_name_H-M   'P 1'
#
loop_
_entity.id
_entity.type
_entity.pdbx_description
1 polymer ?
#
loop_
_entity_poly.entity_id
_entity_poly.type
_entity_poly.pdbx_seq_one_letter_code
_entity_poly.pdbx_strand_id
1 'polypeptide(L)'
;MAYVAIKGGAQAIANSEALFDYLRTREGETAQPLQTSSITHQLRLLHSRVLSEGGVYHPEAASLAIKQAQGDTLEAAFILRAYRSTLPRIAQTTAHNTLNMRLTRRISSAFKDIPGGQMLGATSDYQLRLLREQLRDENPENFRAVCRNWFADIAESDVPDCFPKVLAELQAQGLVAEPPQADPSADAFDITREPLSFPTTRSAALATMARAEQGALLALAYSNMRGYGDVHPTVAELRVGFLPVLLPHPITGKAMEVGEIEVTECEVVAMYQSPDQTSSGKPLFTLGYGACFGHNEVKAISMAILDRALQNGFEASPQNPSEDPEFVLLHIDGIDSMGFCTHYKMPHYVTFQSDMDRLRRAQKKIDSSETADNSHD
;
A
#
# COMPACT_ATOMS: atom_id res chain seq x y z
N MET A 1 -25.76 -27.16 42.68
CA MET A 1 -25.61 -25.71 42.89
C MET A 1 -26.13 -25.00 41.64
N ALA A 2 -27.04 -24.04 41.78
CA ALA A 2 -27.53 -23.26 40.65
C ALA A 2 -26.51 -22.15 40.32
N TYR A 3 -26.12 -22.04 39.05
CA TYR A 3 -25.29 -20.93 38.57
C TYR A 3 -26.20 -19.75 38.17
N VAL A 4 -25.82 -18.54 38.55
CA VAL A 4 -26.51 -17.30 38.15
C VAL A 4 -25.61 -16.55 37.17
N ALA A 5 -26.14 -16.20 36.00
CA ALA A 5 -25.41 -15.38 35.04
C ALA A 5 -25.32 -13.93 35.54
N ILE A 6 -24.12 -13.37 35.56
CA ILE A 6 -23.86 -11.97 35.90
C ILE A 6 -23.39 -11.20 34.66
N LYS A 7 -23.70 -9.92 34.58
CA LYS A 7 -23.17 -9.04 33.52
C LYS A 7 -21.73 -8.65 33.86
N GLY A 8 -20.81 -8.75 32.90
CA GLY A 8 -19.41 -8.35 33.09
C GLY A 8 -18.68 -7.85 31.84
N GLY A 9 -19.18 -8.15 30.63
CA GLY A 9 -18.50 -7.82 29.38
C GLY A 9 -18.23 -6.33 29.18
N ALA A 10 -19.21 -5.46 29.42
CA ALA A 10 -19.05 -4.01 29.22
C ALA A 10 -17.99 -3.40 30.15
N GLN A 11 -17.96 -3.79 31.42
CA GLN A 11 -16.95 -3.31 32.36
C GLN A 11 -15.55 -3.82 31.99
N ALA A 12 -15.44 -5.06 31.53
CA ALA A 12 -14.17 -5.62 31.08
C ALA A 12 -13.62 -4.87 29.85
N ILE A 13 -14.49 -4.54 28.88
CA ILE A 13 -14.12 -3.76 27.70
C ILE A 13 -13.63 -2.35 28.10
N ALA A 14 -14.42 -1.63 28.92
CA ALA A 14 -14.04 -0.29 29.37
C ALA A 14 -12.70 -0.27 30.14
N ASN A 15 -12.45 -1.28 30.98
CA ASN A 15 -11.17 -1.40 31.69
C ASN A 15 -10.01 -1.73 30.75
N SER A 16 -10.27 -2.52 29.69
CA SER A 16 -9.26 -2.82 28.67
C SER A 16 -8.86 -1.59 27.89
N GLU A 17 -9.82 -0.74 27.50
CA GLU A 17 -9.58 0.54 26.83
C GLU A 17 -8.76 1.48 27.74
N ALA A 18 -9.19 1.65 28.99
CA ALA A 18 -8.46 2.47 29.96
C ALA A 18 -7.03 1.97 30.22
N LEU A 19 -6.84 0.64 30.26
CA LEU A 19 -5.51 0.04 30.41
C LEU A 19 -4.64 0.29 29.18
N PHE A 20 -5.20 0.21 27.98
CA PHE A 20 -4.48 0.50 26.73
C PHE A 20 -3.99 1.95 26.69
N ASP A 21 -4.82 2.90 27.13
CA ASP A 21 -4.43 4.30 27.26
C ASP A 21 -3.37 4.52 28.35
N TYR A 22 -3.52 3.87 29.51
CA TYR A 22 -2.54 3.92 30.59
C TYR A 22 -1.15 3.45 30.15
N LEU A 23 -1.07 2.38 29.34
CA LEU A 23 0.20 1.87 28.84
C LEU A 23 0.94 2.90 27.98
N ARG A 24 0.24 3.75 27.23
CA ARG A 24 0.83 4.84 26.45
C ARG A 24 1.38 5.96 27.34
N THR A 25 0.90 6.10 28.57
CA THR A 25 1.28 7.17 29.51
C THR A 25 2.13 6.67 30.67
N ARG A 26 2.72 5.48 30.57
CA ARG A 26 3.37 4.76 31.67
C ARG A 26 4.63 5.42 32.23
N GLU A 27 5.19 6.40 31.53
CA GLU A 27 6.31 7.24 32.01
C GLU A 27 5.89 8.19 33.15
N GLY A 28 4.59 8.33 33.42
CA GLY A 28 4.09 9.10 34.56
C GLY A 28 4.29 10.60 34.40
N GLU A 29 4.70 11.28 35.47
CA GLU A 29 4.77 12.75 35.54
C GLU A 29 5.77 13.38 34.57
N THR A 30 6.79 12.63 34.15
CA THR A 30 7.79 13.09 33.18
C THR A 30 7.37 12.85 31.72
N ALA A 31 6.27 12.14 31.50
CA ALA A 31 5.82 11.77 30.16
C ALA A 31 5.51 13.02 29.32
N GLN A 32 6.01 13.05 28.09
CA GLN A 32 5.67 14.07 27.11
C GLN A 32 4.78 13.46 26.03
N PRO A 33 3.58 14.00 25.75
CA PRO A 33 2.74 13.49 24.68
C PRO A 33 3.43 13.64 23.33
N LEU A 34 3.46 12.56 22.55
CA LEU A 34 3.90 12.60 21.16
C LEU A 34 3.04 13.60 20.36
N GLN A 35 3.69 14.58 19.73
CA GLN A 35 3.03 15.58 18.91
C GLN A 35 2.73 14.99 17.53
N THR A 36 1.54 15.25 16.99
CA THR A 36 1.14 14.76 15.66
C THR A 36 2.03 15.37 14.56
N SER A 37 2.48 16.60 14.71
CA SER A 37 3.46 17.24 13.82
C SER A 37 4.80 16.50 13.81
N SER A 38 5.28 16.01 14.96
CA SER A 38 6.49 15.17 15.01
C SER A 38 6.31 13.88 14.21
N ILE A 39 5.13 13.25 14.25
CA ILE A 39 4.83 12.07 13.44
C ILE A 39 4.85 12.43 11.95
N THR A 40 4.17 13.51 11.55
CA THR A 40 4.11 13.97 10.16
C THR A 40 5.51 14.19 9.58
N HIS A 41 6.39 14.88 10.32
CA HIS A 41 7.68 15.32 9.79
C HIS A 41 8.84 14.34 10.05
N GLN A 42 8.91 13.76 11.25
CA GLN A 42 10.05 12.92 11.66
C GLN A 42 9.82 11.44 11.34
N LEU A 43 8.57 10.99 11.32
CA LEU A 43 8.18 9.62 10.94
C LEU A 43 7.51 9.59 9.54
N ARG A 44 7.97 10.46 8.63
CA ARG A 44 7.34 10.70 7.32
C ARG A 44 7.10 9.45 6.46
N LEU A 45 7.95 8.43 6.56
CA LEU A 45 7.82 7.18 5.79
C LEU A 45 6.70 6.28 6.37
N LEU A 46 6.62 6.19 7.70
CA LEU A 46 5.51 5.54 8.40
C LEU A 46 4.19 6.25 8.09
N HIS A 47 4.22 7.59 8.13
CA HIS A 47 3.08 8.44 7.79
C HIS A 47 2.61 8.22 6.35
N SER A 48 3.52 8.19 5.38
CA SER A 48 3.24 7.89 3.97
C SER A 48 2.59 6.52 3.79
N ARG A 49 3.10 5.50 4.51
CA ARG A 49 2.54 4.14 4.48
C ARG A 49 1.08 4.13 4.96
N VAL A 50 0.80 4.75 6.10
CA VAL A 50 -0.56 4.80 6.66
C VAL A 50 -1.52 5.63 5.79
N LEU A 51 -1.08 6.74 5.19
CA LEU A 51 -1.90 7.50 4.23
C LEU A 51 -2.29 6.63 3.01
N SER A 52 -1.29 5.94 2.46
CA SER A 52 -1.42 5.07 1.30
C SER A 52 -2.36 3.89 1.58
N GLU A 53 -2.11 3.15 2.66
CA GLU A 53 -2.92 2.02 3.10
C GLU A 53 -4.29 2.45 3.65
N GLY A 54 -4.44 3.66 4.20
CA GLY A 54 -5.76 4.19 4.60
C GLY A 54 -6.66 4.50 3.41
N GLY A 55 -6.07 4.84 2.26
CA GLY A 55 -6.80 5.23 1.05
C GLY A 55 -7.46 6.61 1.15
N VAL A 56 -6.93 7.48 2.02
CA VAL A 56 -7.37 8.88 2.19
C VAL A 56 -6.15 9.76 2.39
N TYR A 57 -5.99 10.77 1.54
CA TYR A 57 -4.95 11.77 1.71
C TYR A 57 -5.39 12.85 2.72
N HIS A 58 -5.16 12.60 4.00
CA HIS A 58 -5.39 13.57 5.08
C HIS A 58 -4.25 13.52 6.11
N PRO A 59 -3.17 14.31 5.92
CA PRO A 59 -1.94 14.20 6.72
C PRO A 59 -2.16 14.29 8.24
N GLU A 60 -3.01 15.21 8.71
CA GLU A 60 -3.25 15.37 10.15
C GLU A 60 -3.99 14.17 10.76
N ALA A 61 -5.03 13.67 10.10
CA ALA A 61 -5.78 12.49 10.52
C ALA A 61 -4.88 11.24 10.53
N ALA A 62 -3.96 11.11 9.57
CA ALA A 62 -3.01 9.99 9.56
C ALA A 62 -2.07 10.02 10.77
N SER A 63 -1.55 11.20 11.14
CA SER A 63 -0.72 11.35 12.34
C SER A 63 -1.51 11.08 13.62
N LEU A 64 -2.77 11.50 13.68
CA LEU A 64 -3.65 11.18 14.80
C LEU A 64 -3.92 9.66 14.89
N ALA A 65 -4.21 9.02 13.77
CA ALA A 65 -4.44 7.58 13.70
C ALA A 65 -3.20 6.78 14.12
N ILE A 66 -2.00 7.16 13.67
CA ILE A 66 -0.73 6.55 14.11
C ILE A 66 -0.53 6.70 15.62
N LYS A 67 -0.79 7.90 16.15
CA LYS A 67 -0.69 8.18 17.59
C LYS A 67 -1.69 7.34 18.39
N GLN A 68 -2.93 7.23 17.90
CA GLN A 68 -4.02 6.46 18.53
C GLN A 68 -3.73 4.96 18.51
N ALA A 69 -3.22 4.44 17.38
CA ALA A 69 -2.84 3.04 17.19
C ALA A 69 -1.49 2.69 17.83
N GLN A 70 -0.84 3.63 18.55
CA GLN A 70 0.46 3.45 19.18
C GLN A 70 1.55 2.96 18.20
N GLY A 71 1.45 3.35 16.93
CA GLY A 71 2.38 2.96 15.86
C GLY A 71 2.00 1.70 15.08
N ASP A 72 0.93 0.99 15.42
CA ASP A 72 0.43 -0.12 14.58
C ASP A 72 -0.10 0.42 13.24
N THR A 73 0.52 -0.02 12.14
CA THR A 73 0.23 0.50 10.81
C THR A 73 -1.13 0.06 10.29
N LEU A 74 -1.52 -1.19 10.57
CA LEU A 74 -2.78 -1.75 10.07
C LEU A 74 -3.96 -1.17 10.82
N GLU A 75 -3.84 -1.02 12.14
CA GLU A 75 -4.87 -0.36 12.94
C GLU A 75 -4.98 1.13 12.58
N ALA A 76 -3.85 1.84 12.39
CA ALA A 76 -3.88 3.24 11.97
C ALA A 76 -4.52 3.42 10.58
N ALA A 77 -4.19 2.56 9.62
CA ALA A 77 -4.82 2.55 8.30
C ALA A 77 -6.32 2.22 8.39
N PHE A 78 -6.71 1.30 9.28
CA PHE A 78 -8.11 0.94 9.50
C PHE A 78 -8.90 2.12 10.10
N ILE A 79 -8.35 2.81 11.09
CA ILE A 79 -8.94 4.04 11.66
C ILE A 79 -9.17 5.09 10.57
N LEU A 80 -8.20 5.33 9.69
CA LEU A 80 -8.36 6.27 8.57
C LEU A 80 -9.45 5.84 7.60
N ARG A 81 -9.54 4.54 7.30
CA ARG A 81 -10.53 4.00 6.38
C ARG A 81 -11.94 4.01 6.98
N ALA A 82 -12.06 3.83 8.29
CA ALA A 82 -13.29 4.05 9.03
C ALA A 82 -13.66 5.54 9.07
N TYR A 83 -12.69 6.44 9.27
CA TYR A 83 -12.93 7.88 9.17
C TYR A 83 -13.45 8.28 7.79
N ARG A 84 -12.90 7.72 6.70
CA ARG A 84 -13.38 7.93 5.32
C ARG A 84 -14.87 7.66 5.17
N SER A 85 -15.40 6.60 5.79
CA SER A 85 -16.81 6.21 5.62
C SER A 85 -17.78 7.19 6.29
N THR A 86 -17.28 8.06 7.17
CA THR A 86 -18.07 9.14 7.81
C THR A 86 -18.15 10.41 6.96
N LEU A 87 -17.35 10.52 5.89
CA LEU A 87 -17.23 11.72 5.09
C LEU A 87 -18.08 11.66 3.81
N PRO A 88 -18.73 12.78 3.42
CA PRO A 88 -19.45 12.84 2.15
C PRO A 88 -18.48 12.95 0.97
N ARG A 89 -18.81 12.30 -0.15
CA ARG A 89 -18.13 12.51 -1.44
C ARG A 89 -18.71 13.76 -2.10
N ILE A 90 -17.98 14.88 -2.02
CA ILE A 90 -18.43 16.19 -2.50
C ILE A 90 -18.10 16.47 -3.97
N ALA A 91 -17.05 15.85 -4.50
CA ALA A 91 -16.56 16.09 -5.86
C ALA A 91 -15.72 14.91 -6.35
N GLN A 92 -15.39 14.94 -7.64
CA GLN A 92 -14.42 14.07 -8.28
C GLN A 92 -13.45 14.95 -9.08
N THR A 93 -12.16 14.63 -8.99
CA THR A 93 -11.12 15.31 -9.76
C THR A 93 -11.13 14.79 -11.20
N THR A 94 -10.58 15.59 -12.13
CA THR A 94 -10.16 15.05 -13.42
C THR A 94 -8.98 14.09 -13.22
N ALA A 95 -8.72 13.23 -14.21
CA ALA A 95 -7.51 12.40 -14.20
C ALA A 95 -6.26 13.26 -13.97
N HIS A 96 -5.44 12.78 -13.05
CA HIS A 96 -4.21 13.43 -12.62
C HIS A 96 -3.13 13.32 -13.70
N ASN A 97 -2.45 14.43 -14.01
CA ASN A 97 -1.34 14.45 -14.97
C ASN A 97 0.00 14.49 -14.23
N THR A 98 0.69 13.36 -14.13
CA THR A 98 1.95 13.21 -13.41
C THR A 98 3.15 13.90 -14.08
N LEU A 99 2.98 14.48 -15.27
CA LEU A 99 3.95 15.41 -15.87
C LEU A 99 4.04 16.74 -15.09
N ASN A 100 2.96 17.13 -14.41
CA ASN A 100 2.89 18.34 -13.60
C ASN A 100 3.36 18.10 -12.14
N MET A 101 3.98 16.95 -11.86
CA MET A 101 4.46 16.64 -10.52
C MET A 101 5.70 17.46 -10.20
N ARG A 102 5.68 18.18 -9.09
CA ARG A 102 6.85 18.86 -8.53
C ARG A 102 7.73 17.85 -7.83
N LEU A 103 8.77 17.40 -8.53
CA LEU A 103 9.58 16.27 -8.12
C LEU A 103 10.51 16.59 -6.95
N THR A 104 10.52 15.69 -5.97
CA THR A 104 11.53 15.63 -4.90
C THR A 104 12.53 14.51 -5.14
N ARG A 105 12.18 13.55 -6.00
CA ARG A 105 13.04 12.45 -6.44
C ARG A 105 12.60 11.92 -7.80
N ARG A 106 13.56 11.52 -8.62
CA ARG A 106 13.36 10.95 -9.96
C ARG A 106 14.56 10.09 -10.34
N ILE A 107 14.35 8.80 -10.54
CA ILE A 107 15.41 7.89 -10.98
C ILE A 107 14.96 6.97 -12.11
N SER A 108 15.91 6.49 -12.89
CA SER A 108 15.74 5.40 -13.86
C SER A 108 16.88 4.39 -13.69
N SER A 109 16.56 3.09 -13.68
CA SER A 109 17.57 2.04 -13.77
C SER A 109 17.76 1.52 -15.19
N ALA A 110 16.87 1.89 -16.13
CA ALA A 110 16.96 1.51 -17.54
C ALA A 110 18.04 2.30 -18.30
N PHE A 111 18.32 3.54 -17.88
CA PHE A 111 19.26 4.43 -18.55
C PHE A 111 20.21 5.07 -17.55
N LYS A 112 21.47 5.24 -17.97
CA LYS A 112 22.47 5.97 -17.19
C LYS A 112 22.06 7.43 -17.03
N ASP A 113 21.76 8.08 -18.15
CA ASP A 113 21.34 9.48 -18.24
C ASP A 113 19.95 9.54 -18.85
N ILE A 114 19.08 10.38 -18.28
CA ILE A 114 17.70 10.62 -18.73
C ILE A 114 17.48 12.11 -18.92
N PRO A 115 16.60 12.56 -19.83
CA PRO A 115 16.31 13.99 -20.00
C PRO A 115 15.85 14.62 -18.67
N GLY A 116 16.47 15.72 -18.25
CA GLY A 116 16.26 16.34 -16.94
C GLY A 116 17.11 15.74 -15.78
N GLY A 117 17.90 14.70 -16.05
CA GLY A 117 18.84 14.12 -15.10
C GLY A 117 18.24 13.16 -14.07
N GLN A 118 19.14 12.47 -13.36
CA GLN A 118 18.83 11.61 -12.22
C GLN A 118 18.78 12.46 -10.94
N MET A 119 17.64 12.50 -10.25
CA MET A 119 17.44 13.22 -8.99
C MET A 119 17.29 12.21 -7.84
N LEU A 120 18.35 11.99 -7.08
CA LEU A 120 18.33 11.00 -5.99
C LEU A 120 17.37 11.37 -4.87
N GLY A 121 17.15 12.65 -4.60
CA GLY A 121 16.24 13.10 -3.55
C GLY A 121 16.60 12.59 -2.13
N ALA A 122 15.65 12.67 -1.21
CA ALA A 122 15.83 12.23 0.17
C ALA A 122 15.64 10.70 0.31
N THR A 123 16.74 9.94 0.21
CA THR A 123 16.71 8.46 0.23
C THR A 123 17.68 7.82 1.24
N SER A 124 17.36 6.58 1.64
CA SER A 124 18.25 5.69 2.41
C SER A 124 19.05 4.71 1.54
N ASP A 125 18.87 4.70 0.21
CA ASP A 125 19.43 3.66 -0.67
C ASP A 125 20.93 3.43 -0.50
N TYR A 126 21.68 4.52 -0.34
CA TYR A 126 23.14 4.54 -0.26
C TYR A 126 23.68 4.65 1.18
N GLN A 127 22.79 4.70 2.18
CA GLN A 127 23.21 4.82 3.58
C GLN A 127 23.80 3.50 4.09
N LEU A 128 24.75 3.57 5.02
CA LEU A 128 25.20 2.37 5.74
C LEU A 128 24.11 1.95 6.74
N ARG A 129 23.78 0.65 6.79
CA ARG A 129 22.72 0.10 7.66
C ARG A 129 23.28 -0.14 9.08
N LEU A 130 23.75 0.94 9.71
CA LEU A 130 24.32 0.96 11.06
C LEU A 130 23.48 1.85 11.97
N LEU A 131 23.33 1.47 13.24
CA LEU A 131 22.68 2.31 14.23
C LEU A 131 23.46 3.61 14.42
N ARG A 132 22.77 4.74 14.31
CA ARG A 132 23.35 6.06 14.52
C ARG A 132 23.18 6.48 15.98
N GLU A 133 24.14 6.14 16.83
CA GLU A 133 24.08 6.44 18.28
C GLU A 133 23.88 7.94 18.58
N GLN A 134 24.30 8.82 17.69
CA GLN A 134 24.09 10.27 17.77
C GLN A 134 22.60 10.68 17.85
N LEU A 135 21.68 9.83 17.40
CA LEU A 135 20.23 10.08 17.49
C LEU A 135 19.64 9.82 18.90
N ARG A 136 20.39 9.19 19.81
CA ARG A 136 19.90 8.90 21.16
C ARG A 136 19.77 10.17 22.01
N ASP A 137 20.75 11.05 21.87
CA ASP A 137 20.89 12.28 22.65
C ASP A 137 20.88 13.51 21.72
N GLU A 138 19.82 13.65 20.93
CA GLU A 138 19.69 14.76 19.99
C GLU A 138 19.61 16.11 20.71
N ASN A 139 20.56 17.00 20.40
CA ASN A 139 20.52 18.37 20.88
C ASN A 139 19.51 19.20 20.05
N PRO A 140 18.52 19.86 20.67
CA PRO A 140 17.53 20.68 19.96
C PRO A 140 18.13 21.80 19.08
N GLU A 141 19.28 22.34 19.45
CA GLU A 141 20.00 23.33 18.65
C GLU A 141 20.55 22.74 17.36
N ASN A 142 21.20 21.57 17.45
CA ASN A 142 21.71 20.82 16.29
C ASN A 142 20.57 20.38 15.39
N PHE A 143 19.47 19.87 15.95
CA PHE A 143 18.27 19.48 15.21
C PHE A 143 17.75 20.65 14.36
N ARG A 144 17.61 21.85 14.96
CA ARG A 144 17.18 23.04 14.23
C ARG A 144 18.24 23.55 13.24
N ALA A 145 19.54 23.35 13.54
CA ALA A 145 20.62 23.74 12.65
C ALA A 145 20.60 22.96 11.34
N VAL A 146 20.25 21.67 11.35
CA VAL A 146 20.09 20.86 10.12
C VAL A 146 19.12 21.52 9.14
N CYS A 147 17.95 21.95 9.62
CA CYS A 147 16.96 22.62 8.78
C CYS A 147 17.44 23.99 8.29
N ARG A 148 18.04 24.82 9.16
CA ARG A 148 18.56 26.14 8.77
C ARG A 148 19.65 26.05 7.72
N ASN A 149 20.58 25.11 7.88
CA ASN A 149 21.73 24.98 7.01
C ASN A 149 21.37 24.43 5.63
N TRP A 150 20.25 23.70 5.50
CA TRP A 150 19.82 23.14 4.22
C TRP A 150 19.59 24.21 3.16
N PHE A 151 19.00 25.35 3.52
CA PHE A 151 18.67 26.43 2.59
C PHE A 151 19.77 27.50 2.43
N ALA A 152 20.90 27.37 3.14
CA ALA A 152 21.89 28.45 3.22
C ALA A 152 22.59 28.75 1.88
N ASP A 153 22.83 27.71 1.07
CA ASP A 153 23.64 27.80 -0.16
C ASP A 153 22.87 27.35 -1.42
N ILE A 154 21.52 27.33 -1.37
CA ILE A 154 20.70 26.93 -2.52
C ILE A 154 20.37 28.19 -3.35
N ALA A 155 20.92 28.28 -4.56
CA ALA A 155 20.41 29.21 -5.57
C ALA A 155 19.06 28.70 -6.06
N GLU A 156 18.00 29.51 -5.96
CA GLU A 156 16.66 29.17 -6.48
C GLU A 156 16.61 29.00 -8.01
N SER A 157 17.66 29.39 -8.73
CA SER A 157 17.71 29.39 -10.19
C SER A 157 18.18 28.05 -10.77
N ASP A 158 17.36 27.51 -11.68
CA ASP A 158 17.58 26.39 -12.61
C ASP A 158 17.07 25.00 -12.19
N VAL A 159 15.90 24.91 -11.53
CA VAL A 159 15.12 23.65 -11.49
C VAL A 159 14.07 23.67 -12.62
N PRO A 160 14.04 22.69 -13.54
CA PRO A 160 13.01 22.61 -14.56
C PRO A 160 11.60 22.51 -13.94
N ASP A 161 10.65 23.28 -14.45
CA ASP A 161 9.24 23.23 -14.02
C ASP A 161 8.56 21.89 -14.34
N CYS A 162 9.07 21.18 -15.34
CA CYS A 162 8.55 19.89 -15.76
C CYS A 162 9.68 18.94 -16.17
N PHE A 163 9.44 17.65 -15.95
CA PHE A 163 10.34 16.58 -16.33
C PHE A 163 9.63 15.66 -17.32
N PRO A 164 10.18 15.44 -18.53
CA PRO A 164 9.60 14.51 -19.47
C PRO A 164 9.65 13.08 -18.91
N LYS A 165 8.68 12.27 -19.33
CA LYS A 165 8.63 10.84 -19.02
C LYS A 165 9.75 10.11 -19.74
N VAL A 166 10.46 9.23 -19.04
CA VAL A 166 11.46 8.34 -19.67
C VAL A 166 10.79 7.43 -20.69
N LEU A 167 9.56 6.99 -20.37
CA LEU A 167 8.76 6.17 -21.25
C LEU A 167 8.42 6.83 -22.60
N ALA A 168 8.31 8.16 -22.65
CA ALA A 168 8.02 8.87 -23.89
C ALA A 168 9.12 8.70 -24.93
N GLU A 169 10.39 8.56 -24.49
CA GLU A 169 11.51 8.28 -25.38
C GLU A 169 11.45 6.86 -25.96
N LEU A 170 11.11 5.87 -25.12
CA LEU A 170 10.92 4.50 -25.57
C LEU A 170 9.73 4.36 -26.55
N GLN A 171 8.66 5.10 -26.31
CA GLN A 171 7.50 5.17 -27.21
C GLN A 171 7.86 5.84 -28.54
N ALA A 172 8.61 6.95 -28.52
CA ALA A 172 9.07 7.63 -29.72
C ALA A 172 9.97 6.73 -30.61
N GLN A 173 10.68 5.78 -30.00
CA GLN A 173 11.48 4.77 -30.70
C GLN A 173 10.66 3.55 -31.17
N GLY A 174 9.38 3.47 -30.82
CA GLY A 174 8.53 2.31 -31.11
C GLY A 174 8.96 1.05 -30.37
N LEU A 175 9.60 1.19 -29.20
CA LEU A 175 10.05 0.08 -28.36
C LEU A 175 9.02 -0.34 -27.33
N VAL A 176 8.02 0.49 -27.07
CA VAL A 176 6.90 0.19 -26.16
C VAL A 176 5.60 0.48 -26.91
N ALA A 177 4.58 -0.35 -26.70
CA ALA A 177 3.27 -0.09 -27.26
C ALA A 177 2.72 1.26 -26.77
N GLU A 178 2.04 1.98 -27.66
CA GLU A 178 1.22 3.10 -27.21
C GLU A 178 0.14 2.57 -26.27
N PRO A 179 -0.15 3.25 -25.15
CA PRO A 179 -1.25 2.85 -24.30
C PRO A 179 -2.52 2.86 -25.15
N PRO A 180 -3.42 1.88 -24.99
CA PRO A 180 -4.70 1.89 -25.69
C PRO A 180 -5.39 3.23 -25.44
N GLN A 181 -5.97 3.83 -26.47
CA GLN A 181 -6.73 5.07 -26.32
C GLN A 181 -7.83 4.82 -25.29
N ALA A 182 -7.68 5.44 -24.12
CA ALA A 182 -8.71 5.38 -23.09
C ALA A 182 -9.96 6.04 -23.66
N ASP A 183 -11.08 5.32 -23.61
CA ASP A 183 -12.39 5.94 -23.85
C ASP A 183 -12.58 7.01 -22.78
N PRO A 184 -12.63 8.31 -23.13
CA PRO A 184 -12.77 9.40 -22.16
C PRO A 184 -14.07 9.30 -21.36
N SER A 185 -15.05 8.51 -21.83
CA SER A 185 -16.33 8.26 -21.19
C SER A 185 -16.36 7.01 -20.30
N ALA A 186 -15.33 6.16 -20.36
CA ALA A 186 -15.26 4.96 -19.53
C ALA A 186 -14.74 5.32 -18.13
N ASP A 187 -15.65 5.31 -17.15
CA ASP A 187 -15.29 5.50 -15.74
C ASP A 187 -14.41 4.34 -15.24
N ALA A 188 -13.41 4.67 -14.42
CA ALA A 188 -12.62 3.68 -13.72
C ALA A 188 -13.47 2.93 -12.69
N PHE A 189 -13.22 1.64 -12.50
CA PHE A 189 -13.97 0.82 -11.54
C PHE A 189 -13.72 1.30 -10.10
N ASP A 190 -14.78 1.58 -9.36
CA ASP A 190 -14.71 2.08 -7.99
C ASP A 190 -14.98 0.95 -6.98
N ILE A 191 -13.91 0.28 -6.55
CA ILE A 191 -13.94 -0.79 -5.53
C ILE A 191 -14.51 -0.34 -4.17
N THR A 192 -14.75 0.95 -3.97
CA THR A 192 -15.35 1.48 -2.73
C THR A 192 -16.86 1.66 -2.83
N ARG A 193 -17.43 1.46 -4.02
CA ARG A 193 -18.87 1.53 -4.31
C ARG A 193 -19.42 0.20 -4.80
N GLU A 194 -18.61 -0.55 -5.53
CA GLU A 194 -18.98 -1.84 -6.12
C GLU A 194 -18.07 -2.94 -5.59
N PRO A 195 -18.61 -4.10 -5.21
CA PRO A 195 -17.80 -5.22 -4.73
C PRO A 195 -16.91 -5.75 -5.86
N LEU A 196 -15.70 -6.18 -5.51
CA LEU A 196 -14.78 -6.79 -6.46
C LEU A 196 -15.35 -8.15 -6.93
N SER A 197 -15.45 -8.33 -8.25
CA SER A 197 -15.84 -9.59 -8.89
C SER A 197 -14.81 -10.02 -9.93
N PHE A 198 -14.67 -11.33 -10.11
CA PHE A 198 -13.73 -11.92 -11.07
C PHE A 198 -14.47 -12.52 -12.28
N PRO A 199 -13.94 -12.39 -13.52
CA PRO A 199 -12.74 -11.61 -13.87
C PRO A 199 -12.93 -10.12 -13.63
N THR A 200 -11.85 -9.42 -13.26
CA THR A 200 -11.87 -8.00 -12.91
C THR A 200 -11.16 -7.15 -13.95
N THR A 201 -11.23 -5.82 -13.80
CA THR A 201 -10.56 -4.87 -14.69
C THR A 201 -9.21 -4.44 -14.15
N ARG A 202 -8.29 -4.00 -15.01
CA ARG A 202 -7.01 -3.41 -14.59
C ARG A 202 -7.20 -2.20 -13.69
N SER A 203 -8.23 -1.39 -13.91
CA SER A 203 -8.53 -0.24 -13.04
C SER A 203 -8.96 -0.66 -11.63
N ALA A 204 -9.76 -1.73 -11.50
CA ALA A 204 -10.07 -2.33 -10.20
C ALA A 204 -8.81 -2.89 -9.52
N ALA A 205 -7.96 -3.61 -10.26
CA ALA A 205 -6.71 -4.16 -9.73
C ALA A 205 -5.76 -3.07 -9.20
N LEU A 206 -5.53 -2.02 -10.00
CA LEU A 206 -4.69 -0.87 -9.59
C LEU A 206 -5.28 -0.13 -8.38
N ALA A 207 -6.61 0.06 -8.33
CA ALA A 207 -7.28 0.69 -7.20
C ALA A 207 -7.15 -0.16 -5.91
N THR A 208 -7.27 -1.48 -6.01
CA THR A 208 -7.06 -2.41 -4.88
C THR A 208 -5.60 -2.35 -4.41
N MET A 209 -4.64 -2.44 -5.33
CA MET A 209 -3.21 -2.37 -5.00
C MET A 209 -2.80 -1.01 -4.40
N ALA A 210 -3.39 0.10 -4.83
CA ALA A 210 -3.14 1.41 -4.23
C ALA A 210 -3.54 1.45 -2.74
N ARG A 211 -4.55 0.66 -2.36
CA ARG A 211 -5.10 0.54 -1.00
C ARG A 211 -4.52 -0.62 -0.18
N ALA A 212 -3.72 -1.47 -0.81
CA ALA A 212 -3.17 -2.68 -0.22
C ALA A 212 -1.99 -2.42 0.73
N GLU A 213 -1.75 -3.40 1.59
CA GLU A 213 -0.65 -3.45 2.55
C GLU A 213 0.69 -3.62 1.82
N GLN A 214 1.67 -2.79 2.19
CA GLN A 214 2.96 -2.74 1.50
C GLN A 214 3.71 -4.08 1.55
N GLY A 215 3.68 -4.79 2.68
CA GLY A 215 4.36 -6.07 2.89
C GLY A 215 3.77 -7.20 2.04
N ALA A 216 2.46 -7.30 1.91
CA ALA A 216 1.75 -8.29 1.12
C ALA A 216 2.04 -8.09 -0.38
N LEU A 217 1.97 -6.84 -0.84
CA LEU A 217 2.40 -6.49 -2.20
C LEU A 217 3.87 -6.86 -2.43
N LEU A 218 4.75 -6.50 -1.48
CA LEU A 218 6.17 -6.83 -1.58
C LEU A 218 6.40 -8.34 -1.63
N ALA A 219 5.72 -9.13 -0.79
CA ALA A 219 5.88 -10.57 -0.74
C ALA A 219 5.49 -11.24 -2.07
N LEU A 220 4.35 -10.86 -2.64
CA LEU A 220 3.87 -11.40 -3.91
C LEU A 220 4.75 -10.92 -5.08
N ALA A 221 5.08 -9.62 -5.14
CA ALA A 221 5.99 -9.10 -6.15
C ALA A 221 7.37 -9.76 -6.06
N TYR A 222 7.88 -9.98 -4.84
CA TYR A 222 9.16 -10.65 -4.62
C TYR A 222 9.14 -12.11 -5.04
N SER A 223 8.02 -12.84 -4.86
CA SER A 223 7.91 -14.20 -5.41
C SER A 223 8.06 -14.19 -6.93
N ASN A 224 7.49 -13.20 -7.62
CA ASN A 224 7.62 -13.05 -9.06
C ASN A 224 9.09 -12.76 -9.45
N MET A 225 9.74 -11.80 -8.77
CA MET A 225 11.18 -11.50 -8.96
C MET A 225 12.09 -12.72 -8.72
N ARG A 226 11.63 -13.69 -7.91
CA ARG A 226 12.34 -14.93 -7.59
C ARG A 226 12.08 -16.07 -8.57
N GLY A 227 11.29 -15.84 -9.61
CA GLY A 227 10.97 -16.80 -10.67
C GLY A 227 9.61 -17.51 -10.51
N TYR A 228 8.79 -17.13 -9.53
CA TYR A 228 7.37 -17.55 -9.46
C TYR A 228 6.50 -16.61 -10.29
N GLY A 229 6.86 -16.53 -11.57
CA GLY A 229 6.34 -15.63 -12.58
C GLY A 229 7.44 -15.24 -13.58
N ASP A 230 7.05 -14.78 -14.75
CA ASP A 230 7.99 -14.50 -15.86
C ASP A 230 8.20 -12.99 -16.10
N VAL A 231 8.12 -12.17 -15.05
CA VAL A 231 8.44 -10.74 -15.18
C VAL A 231 9.91 -10.54 -14.86
N HIS A 232 10.66 -10.04 -15.85
CA HIS A 232 12.00 -9.47 -15.66
C HIS A 232 11.91 -7.95 -15.64
N PRO A 233 11.62 -7.34 -14.46
CA PRO A 233 11.32 -5.93 -14.39
C PRO A 233 12.58 -5.06 -14.38
N THR A 234 12.56 -4.01 -15.19
CA THR A 234 13.49 -2.87 -15.07
C THR A 234 12.68 -1.62 -14.76
N VAL A 235 13.09 -0.85 -13.75
CA VAL A 235 12.46 0.43 -13.40
C VAL A 235 12.82 1.45 -14.49
N ALA A 236 11.88 1.68 -15.40
CA ALA A 236 12.02 2.69 -16.44
C ALA A 236 12.02 4.08 -15.81
N GLU A 237 11.12 4.32 -14.85
CA GLU A 237 11.10 5.56 -14.09
C GLU A 237 10.46 5.34 -12.72
N LEU A 238 11.08 5.90 -11.68
CA LEU A 238 10.49 6.07 -10.36
C LEU A 238 10.58 7.54 -9.99
N ARG A 239 9.44 8.15 -9.65
CA ARG A 239 9.36 9.55 -9.25
C ARG A 239 8.53 9.72 -7.99
N VAL A 240 8.98 10.63 -7.14
CA VAL A 240 8.29 11.06 -5.91
C VAL A 240 8.17 12.56 -5.98
N GLY A 241 6.99 13.09 -5.65
CA GLY A 241 6.77 14.51 -5.65
C GLY A 241 5.36 14.90 -5.30
N PHE A 242 5.10 16.20 -5.38
CA PHE A 242 3.80 16.78 -5.10
C PHE A 242 3.03 16.98 -6.40
N LEU A 243 1.82 16.44 -6.45
CA LEU A 243 0.94 16.56 -7.58
C LEU A 243 -0.21 17.52 -7.26
N PRO A 244 -0.44 18.56 -8.10
CA PRO A 244 -1.55 19.47 -7.88
C PRO A 244 -2.89 18.74 -8.07
N VAL A 245 -3.82 19.03 -7.18
CA VAL A 245 -5.20 18.56 -7.22
C VAL A 245 -6.07 19.66 -7.81
N LEU A 246 -6.69 19.36 -8.94
CA LEU A 246 -7.53 20.30 -9.67
C LEU A 246 -9.01 19.95 -9.48
N LEU A 247 -9.81 20.96 -9.15
CA LEU A 247 -11.27 20.88 -9.15
C LEU A 247 -11.87 21.98 -10.04
N PRO A 248 -13.05 21.75 -10.62
CA PRO A 248 -13.74 22.80 -11.37
C PRO A 248 -14.15 23.93 -10.41
N HIS A 249 -13.77 25.16 -10.74
CA HIS A 249 -14.16 26.35 -9.97
C HIS A 249 -15.69 26.48 -9.97
N PRO A 250 -16.34 26.69 -8.80
CA PRO A 250 -17.79 26.59 -8.66
C PRO A 250 -18.58 27.58 -9.54
N ILE A 251 -17.98 28.72 -9.87
CA ILE A 251 -18.62 29.76 -10.71
C ILE A 251 -18.23 29.65 -12.20
N THR A 252 -16.97 29.31 -12.49
CA THR A 252 -16.42 29.46 -13.86
C THR A 252 -16.23 28.13 -14.57
N GLY A 253 -16.32 27.00 -13.85
CA GLY A 253 -16.06 25.65 -14.38
C GLY A 253 -14.60 25.38 -14.76
N LYS A 254 -13.72 26.39 -14.70
CA LYS A 254 -12.29 26.24 -15.05
C LYS A 254 -11.57 25.44 -13.96
N ALA A 255 -10.57 24.66 -14.36
CA ALA A 255 -9.71 23.95 -13.42
C ALA A 255 -9.02 24.94 -12.47
N MET A 256 -9.15 24.70 -11.17
CA MET A 256 -8.54 25.46 -10.09
C MET A 256 -7.78 24.49 -9.19
N GLU A 257 -6.54 24.84 -8.86
CA GLU A 257 -5.75 24.09 -7.87
C GLU A 257 -6.31 24.32 -6.47
N VAL A 258 -6.63 23.24 -5.77
CA VAL A 258 -7.17 23.27 -4.40
C VAL A 258 -6.18 22.76 -3.35
N GLY A 259 -5.02 22.31 -3.80
CA GLY A 259 -3.95 21.76 -2.97
C GLY A 259 -3.10 20.78 -3.75
N GLU A 260 -2.24 20.05 -3.06
CA GLU A 260 -1.35 19.06 -3.64
C GLU A 260 -1.32 17.79 -2.80
N ILE A 261 -0.96 16.68 -3.45
CA ILE A 261 -0.77 15.37 -2.82
C ILE A 261 0.64 14.87 -3.11
N GLU A 262 1.35 14.41 -2.09
CA GLU A 262 2.59 13.68 -2.29
C GLU A 262 2.25 12.29 -2.87
N VAL A 263 2.88 11.93 -3.98
CA VAL A 263 2.67 10.67 -4.69
C VAL A 263 4.01 10.08 -5.08
N THR A 264 4.12 8.75 -4.95
CA THR A 264 5.15 7.96 -5.62
C THR A 264 4.55 7.26 -6.81
N GLU A 265 5.18 7.42 -7.97
CA GLU A 265 4.82 6.77 -9.23
C GLU A 265 6.01 5.94 -9.72
N CYS A 266 5.73 4.72 -10.18
CA CYS A 266 6.70 3.79 -10.74
C CYS A 266 6.19 3.18 -12.04
N GLU A 267 7.02 3.26 -13.07
CA GLU A 267 6.85 2.61 -14.36
C GLU A 267 7.95 1.57 -14.53
N VAL A 268 7.54 0.32 -14.76
CA VAL A 268 8.44 -0.81 -14.98
C VAL A 268 8.27 -1.28 -16.42
N VAL A 269 9.38 -1.53 -17.11
CA VAL A 269 9.40 -2.21 -18.40
C VAL A 269 9.83 -3.66 -18.21
N ALA A 270 9.16 -4.57 -18.91
CA ALA A 270 9.50 -5.99 -18.94
C ALA A 270 9.59 -6.47 -20.39
N MET A 271 10.53 -7.37 -20.68
CA MET A 271 10.68 -7.94 -22.01
C MET A 271 9.42 -8.73 -22.39
N TYR A 272 8.93 -8.51 -23.61
CA TYR A 272 7.90 -9.36 -24.19
C TYR A 272 8.54 -10.65 -24.67
N GLN A 273 8.12 -11.77 -24.10
CA GLN A 273 8.32 -13.09 -24.69
C GLN A 273 7.03 -13.41 -25.42
N SER A 274 7.03 -13.38 -26.76
CA SER A 274 5.87 -13.88 -27.51
C SER A 274 5.76 -15.39 -27.25
N PRO A 275 4.63 -15.91 -26.73
CA PRO A 275 4.41 -17.35 -26.64
C PRO A 275 4.32 -17.99 -28.04
N ASP A 276 3.95 -17.18 -29.04
CA ASP A 276 3.67 -17.60 -30.39
C ASP A 276 4.60 -16.88 -31.38
N GLN A 277 5.38 -17.64 -32.15
CA GLN A 277 6.14 -17.13 -33.30
C GLN A 277 5.23 -16.72 -34.49
N THR A 278 3.91 -16.66 -34.29
CA THR A 278 2.89 -16.50 -35.34
C THR A 278 2.23 -15.12 -35.35
N SER A 279 2.41 -14.29 -34.33
CA SER A 279 1.99 -12.88 -34.33
C SER A 279 3.02 -12.02 -35.09
N SER A 280 2.65 -11.53 -36.27
CA SER A 280 3.51 -10.80 -37.22
C SER A 280 3.93 -9.39 -36.76
N GLY A 281 3.94 -9.11 -35.46
CA GLY A 281 4.25 -7.81 -34.87
C GLY A 281 5.73 -7.67 -34.51
N LYS A 282 6.23 -6.43 -34.43
CA LYS A 282 7.56 -6.15 -33.86
C LYS A 282 7.54 -6.47 -32.37
N PRO A 283 8.61 -7.04 -31.78
CA PRO A 283 8.71 -7.22 -30.34
C PRO A 283 8.76 -5.86 -29.64
N LEU A 284 7.95 -5.68 -28.61
CA LEU A 284 7.84 -4.45 -27.82
C LEU A 284 8.10 -4.76 -26.35
N PHE A 285 8.56 -3.81 -25.56
CA PHE A 285 8.50 -3.91 -24.11
C PHE A 285 7.05 -3.79 -23.63
N THR A 286 6.77 -4.47 -22.54
CA THR A 286 5.49 -4.40 -21.81
C THR A 286 5.65 -3.55 -20.57
N LEU A 287 4.53 -2.99 -20.08
CA LEU A 287 4.53 -1.98 -19.02
C LEU A 287 3.79 -2.45 -17.78
N GLY A 288 4.43 -2.26 -16.63
CA GLY A 288 3.82 -2.29 -15.32
C GLY A 288 3.73 -0.89 -14.72
N TYR A 289 2.64 -0.60 -14.02
CA TYR A 289 2.38 0.70 -13.41
C TYR A 289 2.03 0.60 -11.92
N GLY A 290 2.63 1.47 -11.11
CA GLY A 290 2.33 1.59 -9.69
C GLY A 290 2.27 3.04 -9.27
N ALA A 291 1.23 3.43 -8.55
CA ALA A 291 1.11 4.77 -7.98
C ALA A 291 0.45 4.71 -6.61
N CYS A 292 1.00 5.43 -5.64
CA CYS A 292 0.46 5.46 -4.29
C CYS A 292 0.81 6.75 -3.54
N PHE A 293 0.06 7.07 -2.49
CA PHE A 293 0.29 8.29 -1.70
C PHE A 293 1.60 8.25 -0.91
N GLY A 294 2.17 9.42 -0.72
CA GLY A 294 3.38 9.68 0.05
C GLY A 294 4.66 9.15 -0.62
N HIS A 295 5.75 9.17 0.13
CA HIS A 295 7.03 8.58 -0.26
C HIS A 295 7.05 7.08 0.07
N ASN A 296 6.56 6.24 -0.86
CA ASN A 296 6.42 4.79 -0.67
C ASN A 296 6.89 3.98 -1.90
N GLU A 297 8.20 3.99 -2.13
CA GLU A 297 8.84 3.40 -3.32
C GLU A 297 8.70 1.90 -3.40
N VAL A 298 8.89 1.21 -2.27
CA VAL A 298 8.76 -0.25 -2.21
C VAL A 298 7.36 -0.66 -2.64
N LYS A 299 6.31 0.03 -2.15
CA LYS A 299 4.95 -0.23 -2.58
C LYS A 299 4.76 0.05 -4.07
N ALA A 300 5.16 1.22 -4.57
CA ALA A 300 4.98 1.57 -5.98
C ALA A 300 5.70 0.60 -6.94
N ILE A 301 6.92 0.17 -6.62
CA ILE A 301 7.67 -0.83 -7.40
C ILE A 301 6.93 -2.17 -7.38
N SER A 302 6.49 -2.64 -6.20
CA SER A 302 5.73 -3.88 -6.07
C SER A 302 4.41 -3.85 -6.85
N MET A 303 3.71 -2.71 -6.81
CA MET A 303 2.49 -2.49 -7.61
C MET A 303 2.78 -2.58 -9.11
N ALA A 304 3.86 -1.94 -9.60
CA ALA A 304 4.20 -1.97 -11.02
C ALA A 304 4.52 -3.39 -11.50
N ILE A 305 5.24 -4.17 -10.70
CA ILE A 305 5.58 -5.56 -11.03
C ILE A 305 4.33 -6.44 -11.03
N LEU A 306 3.47 -6.32 -10.01
CA LEU A 306 2.23 -7.09 -9.94
C LEU A 306 1.23 -6.68 -11.02
N ASP A 307 1.08 -5.38 -11.32
CA ASP A 307 0.27 -4.92 -12.45
C ASP A 307 0.71 -5.59 -13.76
N ARG A 308 2.02 -5.70 -13.99
CA ARG A 308 2.53 -6.42 -15.15
C ARG A 308 2.22 -7.92 -15.10
N ALA A 309 2.41 -8.56 -13.95
CA ALA A 309 2.12 -9.99 -13.78
C ALA A 309 0.63 -10.31 -13.98
N LEU A 310 -0.27 -9.47 -13.43
CA LEU A 310 -1.72 -9.60 -13.57
C LEU A 310 -2.19 -9.42 -15.01
N GLN A 311 -1.55 -8.53 -15.79
CA GLN A 311 -1.83 -8.43 -17.22
C GLN A 311 -1.62 -9.77 -17.95
N ASN A 312 -0.57 -10.53 -17.61
CA ASN A 312 -0.41 -11.89 -18.16
C ASN A 312 -1.53 -12.83 -17.72
N GLY A 313 -1.96 -12.78 -16.46
CA GLY A 313 -3.06 -13.60 -15.95
C GLY A 313 -4.45 -13.21 -16.45
N PHE A 314 -4.63 -11.97 -16.94
CA PHE A 314 -5.85 -11.55 -17.63
C PHE A 314 -5.90 -12.06 -19.08
N GLU A 315 -4.74 -12.13 -19.75
CA GLU A 315 -4.63 -12.58 -21.14
C GLU A 315 -4.50 -14.10 -21.29
N ALA A 316 -3.86 -14.76 -20.31
CA ALA A 316 -3.56 -16.19 -20.28
C ALA A 316 -3.92 -16.81 -18.92
N SER A 317 -3.99 -18.13 -18.82
CA SER A 317 -4.22 -18.79 -17.53
C SER A 317 -3.01 -18.62 -16.60
N PRO A 318 -3.18 -18.11 -15.36
CA PRO A 318 -2.08 -17.86 -14.45
C PRO A 318 -1.35 -19.17 -14.12
N GLN A 319 -0.02 -19.15 -14.18
CA GLN A 319 0.81 -20.30 -13.83
C GLN A 319 1.35 -20.19 -12.41
N ASN A 320 1.42 -18.95 -11.89
CA ASN A 320 1.95 -18.65 -10.57
C ASN A 320 0.95 -17.82 -9.76
N PRO A 321 1.00 -17.90 -8.41
CA PRO A 321 0.10 -17.12 -7.55
C PRO A 321 0.20 -15.60 -7.77
N SER A 322 1.35 -15.08 -8.19
CA SER A 322 1.56 -13.66 -8.45
C SER A 322 0.91 -13.16 -9.75
N GLU A 323 0.48 -14.07 -10.62
CA GLU A 323 -0.18 -13.80 -11.90
C GLU A 323 -1.70 -13.94 -11.80
N ASP A 324 -2.20 -14.64 -10.77
CA ASP A 324 -3.63 -14.89 -10.55
C ASP A 324 -4.30 -13.65 -9.91
N PRO A 325 -5.20 -12.95 -10.63
CA PRO A 325 -5.87 -11.76 -10.10
C PRO A 325 -6.75 -12.06 -8.88
N GLU A 326 -7.40 -13.23 -8.82
CA GLU A 326 -8.23 -13.60 -7.68
C GLU A 326 -7.36 -13.84 -6.45
N PHE A 327 -6.28 -14.61 -6.60
CA PHE A 327 -5.35 -14.86 -5.52
C PHE A 327 -4.66 -13.57 -5.05
N VAL A 328 -4.15 -12.73 -5.94
CA VAL A 328 -3.45 -11.51 -5.53
C VAL A 328 -4.41 -10.54 -4.86
N LEU A 329 -5.53 -10.18 -5.51
CA LEU A 329 -6.36 -9.07 -5.05
C LEU A 329 -7.14 -9.37 -3.78
N LEU A 330 -7.40 -10.64 -3.46
CA LEU A 330 -8.06 -11.05 -2.22
C LEU A 330 -7.12 -11.18 -1.01
N HIS A 331 -5.80 -11.12 -1.19
CA HIS A 331 -4.83 -11.37 -0.12
C HIS A 331 -3.86 -10.22 0.15
N ILE A 332 -4.08 -9.06 -0.47
CA ILE A 332 -3.20 -7.88 -0.32
C ILE A 332 -3.78 -6.77 0.55
N ASP A 333 -5.07 -6.79 0.89
CA ASP A 333 -5.62 -5.85 1.87
C ASP A 333 -5.29 -6.32 3.29
N GLY A 334 -4.35 -5.62 3.92
CA GLY A 334 -3.89 -5.92 5.27
C GLY A 334 -4.95 -5.67 6.33
N ILE A 335 -5.90 -4.75 6.09
CA ILE A 335 -6.99 -4.48 7.04
C ILE A 335 -7.94 -5.67 7.06
N ASP A 336 -8.31 -6.18 5.89
CA ASP A 336 -9.19 -7.35 5.79
C ASP A 336 -8.49 -8.60 6.37
N SER A 337 -7.22 -8.80 6.02
CA SER A 337 -6.41 -9.92 6.53
C SER A 337 -6.21 -9.85 8.04
N MET A 338 -5.92 -8.67 8.60
CA MET A 338 -5.81 -8.46 10.05
C MET A 338 -7.15 -8.67 10.75
N GLY A 339 -8.24 -8.13 10.19
CA GLY A 339 -9.59 -8.29 10.72
C GLY A 339 -9.95 -9.78 10.80
N PHE A 340 -9.68 -10.53 9.74
CA PHE A 340 -9.88 -11.97 9.72
C PHE A 340 -8.90 -12.71 10.64
N CYS A 341 -7.64 -12.30 10.81
CA CYS A 341 -6.77 -12.97 11.79
C CYS A 341 -7.26 -12.73 13.23
N THR A 342 -7.60 -11.48 13.55
CA THR A 342 -7.98 -11.08 14.91
C THR A 342 -9.36 -11.58 15.32
N HIS A 343 -10.24 -11.92 14.37
CA HIS A 343 -11.55 -12.50 14.69
C HIS A 343 -11.41 -13.79 15.50
N TYR A 344 -10.34 -14.58 15.35
CA TYR A 344 -10.11 -15.79 16.13
C TYR A 344 -9.99 -15.56 17.64
N LYS A 345 -9.77 -14.32 18.10
CA LYS A 345 -9.86 -13.94 19.51
C LYS A 345 -11.29 -13.92 20.05
N MET A 346 -12.29 -13.82 19.16
CA MET A 346 -13.70 -13.78 19.52
C MET A 346 -14.20 -15.16 19.97
N PRO A 347 -15.31 -15.22 20.72
CA PRO A 347 -15.80 -16.50 21.24
C PRO A 347 -16.28 -17.45 20.13
N HIS A 348 -15.61 -18.60 19.97
CA HIS A 348 -15.97 -19.68 19.04
C HIS A 348 -16.43 -20.97 19.76
N TYR A 349 -16.77 -20.86 21.06
CA TYR A 349 -17.01 -22.02 21.91
C TYR A 349 -18.18 -22.91 21.47
N VAL A 350 -19.20 -22.37 20.77
CA VAL A 350 -20.33 -23.17 20.26
C VAL A 350 -19.90 -24.10 19.13
N THR A 351 -19.20 -23.56 18.13
CA THR A 351 -18.67 -24.35 17.01
C THR A 351 -17.65 -25.36 17.52
N PHE A 352 -16.74 -24.93 18.39
CA PHE A 352 -15.74 -25.81 18.98
C PHE A 352 -16.36 -26.94 19.82
N GLN A 353 -17.43 -26.68 20.55
CA GLN A 353 -18.17 -27.72 21.28
C GLN A 353 -18.74 -28.79 20.33
N SER A 354 -19.25 -28.37 19.17
CA SER A 354 -19.78 -29.28 18.15
C SER A 354 -18.68 -30.18 17.58
N ASP A 355 -17.48 -29.63 17.36
CA ASP A 355 -16.31 -30.39 16.91
C ASP A 355 -15.79 -31.35 17.99
N MET A 356 -15.74 -30.91 19.25
CA MET A 356 -15.39 -31.77 20.37
C MET A 356 -16.36 -32.95 20.50
N ASP A 357 -17.65 -32.74 20.34
CA ASP A 357 -18.65 -33.80 20.42
C ASP A 357 -18.52 -34.80 19.25
N ARG A 358 -18.17 -34.32 18.05
CA ARG A 358 -17.84 -35.19 16.91
C ARG A 358 -16.60 -36.03 17.20
N LEU A 359 -15.53 -35.41 17.71
CA LEU A 359 -14.27 -36.09 18.04
C LEU A 359 -14.48 -37.16 19.13
N ARG A 360 -15.21 -36.82 20.20
CA ARG A 360 -15.55 -37.76 21.29
C ARG A 360 -16.38 -38.95 20.79
N ARG A 361 -17.30 -38.73 19.86
CA ARG A 361 -18.07 -39.84 19.23
C ARG A 361 -17.17 -40.74 18.39
N ALA A 362 -16.24 -40.17 17.63
CA ALA A 362 -15.28 -40.94 16.84
C ALA A 362 -14.37 -41.80 17.74
N GLN A 363 -13.84 -41.22 18.82
CA GLN A 363 -13.03 -41.93 19.82
C GLN A 363 -13.80 -43.10 20.46
N LYS A 364 -15.01 -42.86 20.98
CA LYS A 364 -15.84 -43.91 21.57
C LYS A 364 -16.12 -45.07 20.62
N LYS A 365 -16.27 -44.79 19.32
CA LYS A 365 -16.51 -45.83 18.31
C LYS A 365 -15.28 -46.74 18.15
N ILE A 366 -14.07 -46.16 18.14
CA ILE A 366 -12.81 -46.90 18.05
C ILE A 366 -12.62 -47.75 19.31
N ASP A 367 -12.78 -47.16 20.50
CA ASP A 367 -12.65 -47.86 21.77
C ASP A 367 -13.63 -49.03 21.88
N SER A 368 -14.85 -48.86 21.36
CA SER A 368 -15.88 -49.92 21.33
C SER A 368 -15.59 -51.02 20.30
N SER A 369 -14.88 -50.73 19.21
CA SER A 369 -14.47 -51.75 18.24
C SER A 369 -13.26 -52.56 18.74
N GLU A 370 -12.30 -51.93 19.43
CA GLU A 370 -11.16 -52.63 20.02
C GLU A 370 -11.56 -53.52 21.20
N THR A 371 -12.58 -53.14 21.97
CA THR A 371 -13.15 -54.01 23.02
C THR A 371 -13.97 -55.17 22.47
N ALA A 372 -14.56 -55.04 21.27
CA ALA A 372 -15.25 -56.14 20.61
C ALA A 372 -14.27 -57.18 20.05
N ASP A 373 -13.17 -56.75 19.41
CA ASP A 373 -12.13 -57.65 18.88
C ASP A 373 -11.39 -58.41 20.00
N ASN A 374 -11.07 -57.75 21.12
CA ASN A 374 -10.43 -58.40 22.28
C ASN A 374 -11.38 -59.30 23.10
N SER A 375 -12.65 -59.42 22.73
CA SER A 375 -13.64 -60.31 23.38
C SER A 375 -13.97 -61.56 22.55
N HIS A 376 -13.27 -61.74 21.42
CA HIS A 376 -13.41 -62.90 20.53
C HIS A 376 -12.15 -63.78 20.43
N ASP A 377 -11.12 -63.48 21.23
CA ASP A 377 -10.05 -64.41 21.64
C ASP A 377 -10.30 -64.86 23.09
#